data_AF-A0A931GHD7-F1
#
_entry.id   AF-A0A931GHD7-F1
#
_cell.length_a   1.000
_cell.length_b   1.000
_cell.length_c   1.000
_cell.angle_alpha   90.00
_cell.angle_beta   90.00
_cell.angle_gamma   90.00
#
_symmetry.space_group_name_H-M   'P 1'
#
loop_
_entity.id
_entity.type
_entity.pdbx_description
1 polymer ?
#
loop_
_entity_poly.entity_id
_entity_poly.type
_entity_poly.pdbx_seq_one_letter_code
_entity_poly.pdbx_strand_id
1 'polypeptide(L)'
;LLAGTEVAVAFEQGDPDRPFIAHALHTNLEPDHVTIHNHKRNVLRTPTNNKIRLDDTRGQEHIKVSTEYSGKSQLNLGHLVDAKKQKRGEGFELRTDGWGAIRSGKGIFISADEQPRAGGQVLAMQAAESLLKGAVNQMEAWAETAQSHHNLAPEHKSLRRLREDATQLKAPALLLSAPNGIGAVSPQTILLASAQALYLQSSGEVSLASEDRLHANSRHAMSLLAQEEGMRLVSGKGPLNLESHADTLSLIAQKDVTVQSTQGHLQITAKQGITLASGGAYIRLSPDGKVEIHGPTELSLKGQHRLRSPTSQDFPLPELPTSICKECLKKAQAIAAGFVPREA
;
A
#
# COMPACT_ATOMS: atom_id res chain seq x y z
N LEU A 1 -22.76 -45.24 -18.62
CA LEU A 1 -22.12 -46.32 -17.84
C LEU A 1 -20.79 -46.63 -18.50
N LEU A 2 -19.78 -47.08 -17.75
CA LEU A 2 -18.53 -47.54 -18.33
C LEU A 2 -18.69 -48.99 -18.81
N ALA A 3 -17.83 -49.42 -19.74
CA ALA A 3 -17.76 -50.85 -20.09
C ALA A 3 -17.43 -51.67 -18.84
N GLY A 4 -18.19 -52.74 -18.59
CA GLY A 4 -18.05 -53.58 -17.40
C GLY A 4 -18.87 -53.14 -16.19
N THR A 5 -19.63 -52.04 -16.24
CA THR A 5 -20.56 -51.70 -15.14
C THR A 5 -21.73 -52.69 -15.10
N GLU A 6 -21.87 -53.41 -14.01
CA GLU A 6 -23.05 -54.25 -13.76
C GLU A 6 -24.28 -53.38 -13.50
N VAL A 7 -25.42 -53.78 -14.06
CA VAL A 7 -26.67 -53.04 -13.93
C VAL A 7 -27.83 -53.99 -13.68
N ALA A 8 -28.80 -53.51 -12.92
CA ALA A 8 -30.12 -54.12 -12.87
C ALA A 8 -30.93 -53.64 -14.08
N VAL A 9 -31.29 -54.56 -14.96
CA VAL A 9 -32.21 -54.31 -16.07
C VAL A 9 -33.63 -54.58 -15.59
N ALA A 10 -34.52 -53.61 -15.78
CA ALA A 10 -35.95 -53.76 -15.61
C ALA A 10 -36.64 -53.70 -16.98
N PHE A 11 -37.90 -54.09 -17.02
CA PHE A 11 -38.67 -54.23 -18.25
C PHE A 11 -39.96 -53.44 -18.11
N GLU A 12 -40.28 -52.62 -19.12
CA GLU A 12 -41.46 -51.77 -19.08
C GLU A 12 -42.72 -52.65 -18.97
N GLN A 13 -43.49 -52.51 -17.89
CA GLN A 13 -44.65 -53.36 -17.59
C GLN A 13 -44.35 -54.88 -17.57
N GLY A 14 -43.09 -55.27 -17.37
CA GLY A 14 -42.67 -56.68 -17.44
C GLY A 14 -42.52 -57.23 -18.86
N ASP A 15 -42.57 -56.39 -19.89
CA ASP A 15 -42.37 -56.78 -21.29
C ASP A 15 -40.87 -57.05 -21.57
N PRO A 16 -40.46 -58.32 -21.75
CA PRO A 16 -39.05 -58.69 -21.97
C PRO A 16 -38.44 -58.06 -23.22
N ASP A 17 -39.25 -57.58 -24.17
CA ASP A 17 -38.79 -56.92 -25.39
C ASP A 17 -38.52 -55.42 -25.20
N ARG A 18 -38.82 -54.87 -24.00
CA ARG A 18 -38.65 -53.45 -23.67
C ARG A 18 -37.77 -53.25 -22.41
N PRO A 19 -36.48 -53.63 -22.45
CA PRO A 19 -35.57 -53.44 -21.33
C PRO A 19 -35.16 -51.97 -21.14
N PHE A 20 -34.98 -51.58 -19.89
CA PHE A 20 -34.31 -50.34 -19.48
C PHE A 20 -33.41 -50.57 -18.27
N ILE A 21 -32.40 -49.71 -18.09
CA ILE A 21 -31.50 -49.78 -16.94
C ILE A 21 -32.17 -49.12 -15.73
N ALA A 22 -32.46 -49.91 -14.70
CA ALA A 22 -33.09 -49.43 -13.47
C ALA A 22 -32.06 -48.90 -12.47
N HIS A 23 -30.95 -49.61 -12.27
CA HIS A 23 -29.90 -49.25 -11.31
C HIS A 23 -28.53 -49.71 -11.81
N ALA A 24 -27.47 -49.00 -11.43
CA ALA A 24 -26.12 -49.56 -11.47
C ALA A 24 -25.88 -50.37 -10.19
N LEU A 25 -25.26 -51.53 -10.32
CA LEU A 25 -24.92 -52.40 -9.21
C LEU A 25 -23.48 -52.14 -8.76
N HIS A 26 -23.26 -52.26 -7.45
CA HIS A 26 -21.93 -52.20 -6.86
C HIS A 26 -21.41 -53.63 -6.71
N THR A 27 -20.15 -53.86 -7.08
CA THR A 27 -19.49 -55.15 -6.93
C THR A 27 -18.51 -55.11 -5.75
N ASN A 28 -17.86 -56.24 -5.45
CA ASN A 28 -16.76 -56.25 -4.47
C ASN A 28 -15.52 -55.47 -4.95
N LEU A 29 -15.37 -55.28 -6.27
CA LEU A 29 -14.27 -54.52 -6.87
C LEU A 29 -14.62 -53.01 -6.96
N GLU A 30 -15.90 -52.69 -7.17
CA GLU A 30 -16.44 -51.32 -7.22
C GLU A 30 -17.53 -51.10 -6.15
N PRO A 31 -17.16 -51.07 -4.85
CA PRO A 31 -18.11 -50.92 -3.76
C PRO A 31 -18.70 -49.51 -3.70
N ASP A 32 -19.89 -49.41 -3.11
CA ASP A 32 -20.54 -48.13 -2.81
C ASP A 32 -19.61 -47.27 -1.93
N HIS A 33 -19.56 -45.98 -2.24
CA HIS A 33 -18.82 -45.01 -1.45
C HIS A 33 -19.52 -44.69 -0.14
N VAL A 34 -20.82 -44.95 -0.06
CA VAL A 34 -21.66 -44.83 1.14
C VAL A 34 -22.06 -46.24 1.56
N THR A 35 -21.67 -46.59 2.78
CA THR A 35 -21.90 -47.88 3.41
C THR A 35 -22.48 -47.65 4.80
N ILE A 36 -22.92 -48.72 5.47
CA ILE A 36 -23.35 -48.65 6.87
C ILE A 36 -22.29 -48.05 7.81
N HIS A 37 -21.00 -48.24 7.49
CA HIS A 37 -19.87 -47.75 8.28
C HIS A 37 -19.58 -46.25 8.09
N ASN A 38 -20.19 -45.62 7.08
CA ASN A 38 -20.08 -44.18 6.81
C ASN A 38 -21.40 -43.58 6.33
N HIS A 39 -22.52 -44.05 6.91
CA HIS A 39 -23.89 -43.68 6.56
C HIS A 39 -24.21 -42.18 6.67
N LYS A 40 -23.35 -41.40 7.33
CA LYS A 40 -23.48 -39.93 7.43
C LYS A 40 -22.84 -39.19 6.25
N ARG A 41 -22.21 -39.89 5.31
CA ARG A 41 -21.42 -39.28 4.25
C ARG A 41 -22.02 -39.62 2.90
N ASN A 42 -22.60 -38.62 2.25
CA ASN A 42 -23.16 -38.68 0.91
C ASN A 42 -22.10 -38.26 -0.12
N VAL A 43 -21.86 -39.08 -1.15
CA VAL A 43 -20.79 -38.82 -2.14
C VAL A 43 -21.30 -39.06 -3.56
N LEU A 44 -21.26 -38.01 -4.38
CA LEU A 44 -21.32 -38.12 -5.84
C LEU A 44 -19.89 -38.10 -6.37
N ARG A 45 -19.44 -39.22 -6.96
CA ARG A 45 -18.05 -39.37 -7.46
C ARG A 45 -18.04 -39.89 -8.89
N THR A 46 -17.26 -39.24 -9.75
CA THR A 46 -16.98 -39.70 -11.12
C THR A 46 -15.72 -40.57 -11.16
N PRO A 47 -15.48 -41.35 -12.23
CA PRO A 47 -14.31 -42.24 -12.35
C PRO A 47 -12.96 -41.51 -12.21
N THR A 48 -12.86 -40.29 -12.75
CA THR A 48 -11.66 -39.45 -12.62
C THR A 48 -11.60 -38.70 -11.28
N ASN A 49 -12.40 -39.13 -10.30
CA ASN A 49 -12.43 -38.65 -8.93
C ASN A 49 -12.86 -37.17 -8.78
N ASN A 50 -13.62 -36.62 -9.74
CA ASN A 50 -14.44 -35.43 -9.45
C ASN A 50 -15.50 -35.82 -8.41
N LYS A 51 -15.62 -35.03 -7.35
CA LYS A 51 -16.45 -35.36 -6.19
C LYS A 51 -17.28 -34.16 -5.74
N ILE A 52 -18.53 -34.44 -5.38
CA ILE A 52 -19.33 -33.63 -4.46
C ILE A 52 -19.60 -34.53 -3.24
N ARG A 53 -19.16 -34.11 -2.07
CA ARG A 53 -19.32 -34.83 -0.80
C ARG A 53 -20.06 -33.95 0.18
N LEU A 54 -21.07 -34.51 0.83
CA LEU A 54 -21.78 -33.92 1.97
C LEU A 54 -21.61 -34.86 3.16
N ASP A 55 -21.19 -34.36 4.31
CA ASP A 55 -21.07 -35.13 5.55
C ASP A 55 -22.02 -34.53 6.58
N ASP A 56 -22.94 -35.34 7.07
CA ASP A 56 -24.02 -35.00 8.01
C ASP A 56 -23.68 -35.42 9.46
N THR A 57 -22.40 -35.67 9.75
CA THR A 57 -21.95 -35.88 11.12
C THR A 57 -22.23 -34.61 11.94
N ARG A 58 -23.20 -34.70 12.86
CA ARG A 58 -23.64 -33.56 13.70
C ARG A 58 -22.47 -32.88 14.41
N GLY A 59 -22.37 -31.55 14.25
CA GLY A 59 -21.29 -30.73 14.79
C GLY A 59 -19.97 -30.81 14.01
N GLN A 60 -19.93 -31.60 12.93
CA GLN A 60 -18.79 -31.79 12.02
C GLN A 60 -19.26 -31.79 10.56
N GLU A 61 -20.37 -31.10 10.28
CA GLU A 61 -20.96 -31.05 8.96
C GLU A 61 -20.01 -30.35 7.99
N HIS A 62 -19.88 -30.90 6.78
CA HIS A 62 -19.09 -30.26 5.74
C HIS A 62 -19.53 -30.63 4.33
N ILE A 63 -19.26 -29.72 3.40
CA ILE A 63 -19.43 -29.91 1.97
C ILE A 63 -18.07 -29.81 1.29
N LYS A 64 -17.79 -30.71 0.36
CA LYS A 64 -16.58 -30.68 -0.47
C LYS A 64 -16.95 -30.86 -1.94
N VAL A 65 -16.54 -29.89 -2.76
CA VAL A 65 -16.57 -29.99 -4.23
C VAL A 65 -15.12 -30.02 -4.71
N SER A 66 -14.70 -31.09 -5.40
CA SER A 66 -13.30 -31.26 -5.78
C SER A 66 -13.11 -31.92 -7.13
N THR A 67 -12.09 -31.49 -7.85
CA THR A 67 -11.47 -32.21 -8.97
C THR A 67 -10.01 -32.52 -8.64
N GLU A 68 -9.41 -33.54 -9.25
CA GLU A 68 -7.98 -33.84 -9.08
C GLU A 68 -7.08 -32.91 -9.92
N TYR A 69 -7.64 -32.28 -10.95
CA TYR A 69 -6.87 -31.38 -11.82
C TYR A 69 -6.30 -30.17 -11.06
N SER A 70 -5.09 -29.75 -11.44
CA SER A 70 -4.28 -28.72 -10.77
C SER A 70 -4.07 -29.00 -9.27
N GLY A 71 -3.60 -30.22 -8.98
CA GLY A 71 -3.14 -30.61 -7.65
C GLY A 71 -4.23 -30.71 -6.59
N LYS A 72 -5.47 -31.02 -6.99
CA LYS A 72 -6.71 -30.96 -6.21
C LYS A 72 -7.28 -29.54 -6.07
N SER A 73 -8.00 -29.10 -7.08
CA SER A 73 -8.78 -27.86 -7.01
C SER A 73 -10.11 -28.11 -6.28
N GLN A 74 -10.37 -27.40 -5.18
CA GLN A 74 -11.47 -27.69 -4.26
C GLN A 74 -12.11 -26.45 -3.65
N LEU A 75 -13.43 -26.54 -3.43
CA LEU A 75 -14.18 -25.73 -2.48
C LEU A 75 -14.57 -26.64 -1.30
N ASN A 76 -14.14 -26.29 -0.10
CA ASN A 76 -14.51 -26.98 1.14
C ASN A 76 -15.26 -26.01 2.07
N LEU A 77 -16.37 -26.43 2.68
CA LEU A 77 -17.23 -25.63 3.56
C LEU A 77 -17.51 -26.40 4.87
N GLY A 78 -17.51 -25.72 6.02
CA GLY A 78 -17.87 -26.30 7.32
C GLY A 78 -16.68 -26.85 8.09
N HIS A 79 -16.76 -28.11 8.53
CA HIS A 79 -15.69 -28.84 9.24
C HIS A 79 -14.74 -29.53 8.26
N LEU A 80 -13.64 -28.87 7.88
CA LEU A 80 -12.73 -29.36 6.86
C LEU A 80 -11.87 -30.49 7.41
N VAL A 81 -11.88 -31.64 6.73
CA VAL A 81 -11.08 -32.82 7.11
C VAL A 81 -10.07 -33.23 6.04
N ASP A 82 -8.96 -33.80 6.49
CA ASP A 82 -7.95 -34.42 5.63
C ASP A 82 -8.40 -35.81 5.09
N ALA A 83 -7.48 -36.53 4.44
CA ALA A 83 -7.75 -37.88 3.93
C ALA A 83 -8.01 -38.92 5.04
N LYS A 84 -7.46 -38.71 6.24
CA LYS A 84 -7.63 -39.54 7.44
C LYS A 84 -8.84 -39.14 8.28
N LYS A 85 -9.68 -38.22 7.77
CA LYS A 85 -10.84 -37.63 8.47
C LYS A 85 -10.45 -36.81 9.71
N GLN A 86 -9.20 -36.38 9.82
CA GLN A 86 -8.77 -35.48 10.90
C GLN A 86 -9.08 -34.05 10.51
N LYS A 87 -9.54 -33.26 11.49
CA LYS A 87 -9.84 -31.84 11.30
C LYS A 87 -8.57 -31.10 10.84
N ARG A 88 -8.68 -30.37 9.74
CA ARG A 88 -7.61 -29.51 9.21
C ARG A 88 -7.99 -28.02 9.14
N GLY A 89 -9.25 -27.69 9.38
CA GLY A 89 -9.73 -26.30 9.39
C GLY A 89 -11.24 -26.20 9.59
N GLU A 90 -11.72 -24.97 9.72
CA GLU A 90 -13.14 -24.60 9.82
C GLU A 90 -13.43 -23.38 8.95
N GLY A 91 -14.68 -23.25 8.51
CA GLY A 91 -15.13 -22.14 7.67
C GLY A 91 -15.19 -22.54 6.20
N PHE A 92 -14.52 -21.78 5.32
CA PHE A 92 -14.43 -22.13 3.91
C PHE A 92 -12.98 -22.11 3.42
N GLU A 93 -12.68 -22.97 2.46
CA GLU A 93 -11.40 -22.97 1.74
C GLU A 93 -11.68 -23.09 0.24
N LEU A 94 -11.17 -22.13 -0.52
CA LEU A 94 -11.03 -22.23 -1.97
C LEU A 94 -9.54 -22.44 -2.27
N ARG A 95 -9.17 -23.62 -2.77
CA ARG A 95 -7.76 -23.98 -3.03
C ARG A 95 -7.54 -24.61 -4.40
N THR A 96 -6.35 -24.40 -4.95
CA THR A 96 -5.82 -25.06 -6.15
C THR A 96 -4.29 -24.93 -6.13
N ASP A 97 -3.58 -25.85 -6.76
CA ASP A 97 -2.13 -25.71 -7.01
C ASP A 97 -1.88 -24.94 -8.32
N GLY A 98 -2.94 -24.69 -9.11
CA GLY A 98 -2.90 -23.84 -10.29
C GLY A 98 -3.20 -22.37 -9.97
N TRP A 99 -3.64 -21.63 -10.98
CA TRP A 99 -4.06 -20.23 -10.82
C TRP A 99 -5.45 -20.11 -10.19
N GLY A 100 -5.61 -19.14 -9.29
CA GLY A 100 -6.91 -18.70 -8.78
C GLY A 100 -7.28 -17.34 -9.35
N ALA A 101 -8.56 -17.15 -9.70
CA ALA A 101 -9.08 -15.85 -10.11
C ALA A 101 -10.46 -15.62 -9.47
N ILE A 102 -10.63 -14.47 -8.80
CA ILE A 102 -11.93 -13.98 -8.32
C ILE A 102 -12.23 -12.73 -9.15
N ARG A 103 -13.30 -12.78 -9.95
CA ARG A 103 -13.70 -11.68 -10.85
C ARG A 103 -15.17 -11.37 -10.66
N SER A 104 -15.46 -10.11 -10.35
CA SER A 104 -16.83 -9.58 -10.24
C SER A 104 -16.92 -8.25 -10.97
N GLY A 105 -17.79 -8.16 -11.98
CA GLY A 105 -17.99 -6.96 -12.78
C GLY A 105 -18.66 -5.81 -12.03
N LYS A 106 -19.20 -6.06 -10.83
CA LYS A 106 -19.84 -5.05 -9.96
C LYS A 106 -19.01 -4.73 -8.71
N GLY A 107 -17.78 -5.23 -8.63
CA GLY A 107 -16.91 -5.03 -7.47
C GLY A 107 -16.83 -6.24 -6.53
N ILE A 108 -15.89 -6.19 -5.59
CA ILE A 108 -15.58 -7.26 -4.64
C ILE A 108 -15.51 -6.63 -3.23
N PHE A 109 -16.21 -7.23 -2.28
CA PHE A 109 -16.07 -6.91 -0.85
C PHE A 109 -15.49 -8.13 -0.13
N ILE A 110 -14.32 -7.95 0.49
CA ILE A 110 -13.67 -8.98 1.33
C ILE A 110 -13.68 -8.45 2.75
N SER A 111 -14.37 -9.15 3.64
CA SER A 111 -14.59 -8.69 5.01
C SER A 111 -14.36 -9.79 6.04
N ALA A 112 -13.74 -9.42 7.15
CA ALA A 112 -13.68 -10.21 8.39
C ALA A 112 -14.67 -9.69 9.46
N ASP A 113 -15.63 -8.84 9.07
CA ASP A 113 -16.71 -8.38 9.93
C ASP A 113 -17.74 -9.51 10.09
N GLU A 114 -18.11 -9.82 11.32
CA GLU A 114 -19.02 -10.93 11.60
C GLU A 114 -20.45 -10.62 11.12
N GLN A 115 -21.05 -11.56 10.39
CA GLN A 115 -22.47 -11.54 10.05
C GLN A 115 -23.13 -12.88 10.46
N PRO A 116 -23.61 -12.99 11.71
CA PRO A 116 -24.11 -14.26 12.24
C PRO A 116 -25.26 -14.81 11.39
N ARG A 117 -25.12 -16.10 11.02
CA ARG A 117 -26.13 -16.87 10.28
C ARG A 117 -26.61 -16.22 8.98
N ALA A 118 -25.75 -15.40 8.34
CA ALA A 118 -26.12 -14.63 7.15
C ALA A 118 -27.42 -13.82 7.34
N GLY A 119 -27.67 -13.29 8.55
CA GLY A 119 -28.90 -12.57 8.88
C GLY A 119 -29.02 -11.17 8.29
N GLY A 120 -28.01 -10.72 7.53
CA GLY A 120 -27.97 -9.41 6.89
C GLY A 120 -27.93 -9.49 5.37
N GLN A 121 -27.70 -8.34 4.73
CA GLN A 121 -27.45 -8.29 3.29
C GLN A 121 -26.05 -8.82 2.98
N VAL A 122 -25.86 -9.41 1.80
CA VAL A 122 -24.55 -9.89 1.33
C VAL A 122 -23.49 -8.78 1.33
N LEU A 123 -23.90 -7.54 1.08
CA LEU A 123 -23.07 -6.33 1.08
C LEU A 123 -23.28 -5.45 2.32
N ALA A 124 -23.65 -6.02 3.47
CA ALA A 124 -23.66 -5.28 4.72
C ALA A 124 -22.22 -4.90 5.09
N MET A 125 -21.89 -3.60 5.04
CA MET A 125 -20.52 -3.08 5.13
C MET A 125 -20.42 -1.81 5.98
N GLN A 126 -21.32 -1.64 6.95
CA GLN A 126 -21.45 -0.42 7.76
C GLN A 126 -20.15 -0.02 8.45
N ALA A 127 -19.37 -0.99 8.95
CA ALA A 127 -18.07 -0.74 9.56
C ALA A 127 -17.08 -0.13 8.55
N ALA A 128 -16.98 -0.72 7.35
CA ALA A 128 -16.10 -0.24 6.28
C ALA A 128 -16.55 1.14 5.75
N GLU A 129 -17.84 1.35 5.57
CA GLU A 129 -18.40 2.65 5.16
C GLU A 129 -18.11 3.76 6.19
N SER A 130 -18.16 3.44 7.48
CA SER A 130 -17.81 4.37 8.56
C SER A 130 -16.33 4.78 8.48
N LEU A 131 -15.42 3.83 8.24
CA LEU A 131 -13.99 4.09 8.08
C LEU A 131 -13.71 4.96 6.84
N LEU A 132 -14.34 4.66 5.70
CA LEU A 132 -14.22 5.48 4.48
C LEU A 132 -14.75 6.92 4.70
N LYS A 133 -15.85 7.06 5.45
CA LYS A 133 -16.38 8.38 5.83
C LYS A 133 -15.40 9.14 6.73
N GLY A 134 -14.83 8.47 7.72
CA GLY A 134 -13.80 9.03 8.60
C GLY A 134 -12.56 9.51 7.83
N ALA A 135 -12.08 8.70 6.87
CA ALA A 135 -10.96 9.03 6.00
C ALA A 135 -11.19 10.31 5.16
N VAL A 136 -12.39 10.46 4.59
CA VAL A 136 -12.79 11.68 3.88
C VAL A 136 -12.81 12.89 4.83
N ASN A 137 -13.47 12.77 5.98
CA ASN A 137 -13.57 13.86 6.95
C ASN A 137 -12.19 14.29 7.47
N GLN A 138 -11.29 13.33 7.71
CA GLN A 138 -9.92 13.60 8.14
C GLN A 138 -9.16 14.40 7.08
N MET A 139 -9.30 14.06 5.79
CA MET A 139 -8.62 14.79 4.72
C MET A 139 -9.20 16.19 4.49
N GLU A 140 -10.51 16.37 4.69
CA GLU A 140 -11.16 17.68 4.66
C GLU A 140 -10.62 18.59 5.78
N ALA A 141 -10.49 18.07 7.01
CA ALA A 141 -9.90 18.80 8.13
C ALA A 141 -8.42 19.17 7.84
N TRP A 142 -7.62 18.24 7.33
CA TRP A 142 -6.23 18.53 6.96
C TRP A 142 -6.11 19.55 5.82
N ALA A 143 -7.05 19.58 4.88
CA ALA A 143 -7.09 20.60 3.84
C ALA A 143 -7.30 22.00 4.42
N GLU A 144 -8.20 22.15 5.40
CA GLU A 144 -8.41 23.41 6.11
C GLU A 144 -7.19 23.82 6.95
N THR A 145 -6.63 22.89 7.74
CA THR A 145 -5.43 23.14 8.55
C THR A 145 -4.22 23.48 7.69
N ALA A 146 -4.00 22.79 6.57
CA ALA A 146 -2.90 23.12 5.66
C ALA A 146 -3.06 24.55 5.12
N GLN A 147 -4.27 24.95 4.73
CA GLN A 147 -4.55 26.29 4.22
C GLN A 147 -4.29 27.38 5.27
N SER A 148 -4.67 27.16 6.54
CA SER A 148 -4.45 28.14 7.61
C SER A 148 -2.98 28.33 7.96
N HIS A 149 -2.14 27.33 7.71
CA HIS A 149 -0.68 27.38 7.89
C HIS A 149 0.09 27.74 6.60
N HIS A 150 -0.58 28.28 5.58
CA HIS A 150 0.01 28.61 4.28
C HIS A 150 0.76 27.45 3.62
N ASN A 151 0.31 26.21 3.88
CA ASN A 151 0.84 25.00 3.26
C ASN A 151 -0.06 24.52 2.11
N LEU A 152 0.39 23.54 1.35
CA LEU A 152 -0.38 22.95 0.26
C LEU A 152 -1.52 22.08 0.79
N ALA A 153 -2.75 22.44 0.44
CA ALA A 153 -3.94 21.68 0.83
C ALA A 153 -4.04 20.36 0.02
N PRO A 154 -4.21 19.19 0.68
CA PRO A 154 -4.43 17.92 -0.01
C PRO A 154 -5.74 17.88 -0.81
N GLU A 155 -5.65 17.40 -2.05
CA GLU A 155 -6.79 17.07 -2.91
C GLU A 155 -7.49 15.80 -2.38
N HIS A 156 -8.82 15.84 -2.28
CA HIS A 156 -9.61 14.74 -1.71
C HIS A 156 -10.94 14.47 -2.44
N LYS A 157 -11.16 15.04 -3.63
CA LYS A 157 -12.29 14.71 -4.50
C LYS A 157 -12.19 13.27 -5.00
N SER A 158 -10.99 12.79 -5.32
CA SER A 158 -10.82 11.38 -5.73
C SER A 158 -11.12 10.41 -4.58
N LEU A 159 -10.75 10.75 -3.33
CA LEU A 159 -11.14 9.99 -2.14
C LEU A 159 -12.66 10.00 -1.91
N ARG A 160 -13.33 11.15 -2.06
CA ARG A 160 -14.80 11.24 -1.99
C ARG A 160 -15.50 10.36 -3.02
N ARG A 161 -15.01 10.37 -4.26
CA ARG A 161 -15.52 9.50 -5.33
C ARG A 161 -15.31 8.02 -4.98
N LEU A 162 -14.11 7.66 -4.52
CA LEU A 162 -13.83 6.29 -4.09
C LEU A 162 -14.78 5.82 -2.98
N ARG A 163 -15.07 6.67 -1.99
CA ARG A 163 -16.07 6.38 -0.95
C ARG A 163 -17.44 6.10 -1.58
N GLU A 164 -17.92 6.98 -2.45
CA GLU A 164 -19.24 6.84 -3.11
C GLU A 164 -19.35 5.56 -3.96
N ASP A 165 -18.30 5.26 -4.71
CA ASP A 165 -18.18 4.09 -5.58
C ASP A 165 -18.10 2.78 -4.77
N ALA A 166 -17.37 2.79 -3.65
CA ALA A 166 -17.19 1.62 -2.78
C ALA A 166 -18.38 1.36 -1.85
N THR A 167 -19.12 2.40 -1.43
CA THR A 167 -20.35 2.26 -0.65
C THR A 167 -21.35 1.38 -1.40
N GLN A 168 -21.74 0.27 -0.78
CA GLN A 168 -22.58 -0.77 -1.40
C GLN A 168 -22.07 -1.29 -2.76
N LEU A 169 -20.77 -1.10 -3.07
CA LEU A 169 -20.18 -1.38 -4.39
C LEU A 169 -21.01 -0.82 -5.56
N LYS A 170 -21.40 0.46 -5.48
CA LYS A 170 -22.12 1.16 -6.55
C LYS A 170 -21.32 1.22 -7.86
N ALA A 171 -19.99 1.14 -7.77
CA ALA A 171 -19.11 0.94 -8.91
C ALA A 171 -18.19 -0.29 -8.69
N PRO A 172 -17.46 -0.75 -9.73
CA PRO A 172 -16.58 -1.91 -9.65
C PRO A 172 -15.31 -1.68 -8.79
N ALA A 173 -15.49 -1.50 -7.49
CA ALA A 173 -14.43 -1.31 -6.51
C ALA A 173 -14.04 -2.63 -5.82
N LEU A 174 -12.82 -2.68 -5.27
CA LEU A 174 -12.41 -3.68 -4.29
C LEU A 174 -12.36 -2.99 -2.92
N LEU A 175 -13.15 -3.47 -1.97
CA LEU A 175 -13.13 -3.00 -0.59
C LEU A 175 -12.68 -4.13 0.34
N LEU A 176 -11.65 -3.86 1.14
CA LEU A 176 -11.13 -4.77 2.17
C LEU A 176 -11.49 -4.20 3.54
N SER A 177 -12.06 -5.02 4.42
CA SER A 177 -12.44 -4.61 5.79
C SER A 177 -12.09 -5.70 6.78
N ALA A 178 -11.51 -5.33 7.92
CA ALA A 178 -11.29 -6.25 9.01
C ALA A 178 -11.24 -5.47 10.34
N PRO A 179 -11.99 -5.89 11.37
CA PRO A 179 -12.04 -5.16 12.65
C PRO A 179 -10.72 -5.25 13.42
N ASN A 180 -9.92 -6.29 13.17
CA ASN A 180 -8.66 -6.56 13.87
C ASN A 180 -7.43 -6.40 12.96
N GLY A 181 -7.51 -5.51 11.97
CA GLY A 181 -6.39 -5.13 11.09
C GLY A 181 -6.26 -5.93 9.80
N ILE A 182 -5.47 -5.39 8.87
CA ILE A 182 -5.19 -5.97 7.55
C ILE A 182 -3.66 -6.02 7.39
N GLY A 183 -3.10 -7.20 7.09
CA GLY A 183 -1.67 -7.37 6.80
C GLY A 183 -1.44 -7.68 5.32
N ALA A 184 -0.52 -6.94 4.68
CA ALA A 184 -0.02 -7.24 3.35
C ALA A 184 1.50 -7.48 3.44
N VAL A 185 1.92 -8.73 3.29
CA VAL A 185 3.31 -9.16 3.50
C VAL A 185 3.81 -9.95 2.30
N SER A 186 5.09 -9.76 1.96
CA SER A 186 5.78 -10.53 0.93
C SER A 186 7.28 -10.55 1.26
N PRO A 187 7.97 -11.69 1.10
CA PRO A 187 9.44 -11.70 1.14
C PRO A 187 10.06 -11.01 -0.08
N GLN A 188 9.26 -10.72 -1.10
CA GLN A 188 9.63 -9.96 -2.28
C GLN A 188 8.87 -8.63 -2.32
N THR A 189 8.94 -7.95 -3.46
CA THR A 189 8.36 -6.62 -3.65
C THR A 189 6.84 -6.59 -3.48
N ILE A 190 6.34 -5.54 -2.82
CA ILE A 190 4.94 -5.11 -2.84
C ILE A 190 4.85 -3.79 -3.62
N LEU A 191 3.90 -3.68 -4.54
CA LEU A 191 3.62 -2.46 -5.30
C LEU A 191 2.23 -1.93 -4.95
N LEU A 192 2.16 -0.67 -4.53
CA LEU A 192 0.92 0.10 -4.42
C LEU A 192 0.99 1.24 -5.44
N ALA A 193 0.27 1.11 -6.56
CA ALA A 193 0.27 2.08 -7.64
C ALA A 193 -1.14 2.60 -7.91
N SER A 194 -1.28 3.90 -8.08
CA SER A 194 -2.53 4.58 -8.44
C SER A 194 -2.26 5.69 -9.45
N ALA A 195 -3.11 5.82 -10.46
CA ALA A 195 -2.98 6.84 -11.50
C ALA A 195 -3.57 8.20 -11.12
N GLN A 196 -4.47 8.25 -10.13
CA GLN A 196 -5.13 9.49 -9.70
C GLN A 196 -4.54 9.99 -8.37
N ALA A 197 -4.65 9.19 -7.32
CA ALA A 197 -4.14 9.52 -5.99
C ALA A 197 -3.94 8.26 -5.14
N LEU A 198 -2.97 8.30 -4.23
CA LEU A 198 -2.73 7.31 -3.19
C LEU A 198 -2.91 7.98 -1.83
N TYR A 199 -3.81 7.43 -1.01
CA TYR A 199 -4.10 7.92 0.33
C TYR A 199 -3.59 6.92 1.37
N LEU A 200 -2.70 7.37 2.25
CA LEU A 200 -2.20 6.61 3.40
C LEU A 200 -2.56 7.41 4.66
N GLN A 201 -3.51 6.89 5.44
CA GLN A 201 -4.13 7.60 6.55
C GLN A 201 -4.27 6.70 7.78
N SER A 202 -4.19 7.32 8.96
CA SER A 202 -4.41 6.70 10.26
C SER A 202 -5.06 7.72 11.18
N SER A 203 -5.95 7.29 12.06
CA SER A 203 -6.43 8.14 13.17
C SER A 203 -5.42 8.19 14.33
N GLY A 204 -4.43 7.29 14.33
CA GLY A 204 -3.28 7.30 15.22
C GLY A 204 -2.00 7.60 14.45
N GLU A 205 -0.96 6.82 14.70
CA GLU A 205 0.36 7.01 14.07
C GLU A 205 0.42 6.43 12.64
N VAL A 206 1.28 7.02 11.81
CA VAL A 206 1.79 6.41 10.56
C VAL A 206 3.31 6.29 10.68
N SER A 207 3.82 5.07 10.76
CA SER A 207 5.26 4.81 10.84
C SER A 207 5.78 4.26 9.52
N LEU A 208 6.83 4.87 8.96
CA LEU A 208 7.51 4.44 7.73
C LEU A 208 8.96 4.10 8.07
N ALA A 209 9.37 2.85 7.80
CA ALA A 209 10.71 2.37 8.11
C ALA A 209 11.33 1.62 6.91
N SER A 210 12.64 1.79 6.72
CA SER A 210 13.45 1.10 5.73
C SER A 210 14.85 0.87 6.31
N GLU A 211 15.39 -0.33 6.13
CA GLU A 211 16.73 -0.69 6.62
C GLU A 211 17.86 -0.09 5.78
N ASP A 212 17.60 0.21 4.50
CA ASP A 212 18.58 0.83 3.60
C ASP A 212 18.22 2.30 3.35
N ARG A 213 17.32 2.55 2.39
CA ARG A 213 16.97 3.90 1.95
C ARG A 213 15.47 4.12 1.91
N LEU A 214 15.05 5.33 2.29
CA LEU A 214 13.71 5.85 2.08
C LEU A 214 13.77 6.94 1.03
N HIS A 215 13.08 6.74 -0.09
CA HIS A 215 13.00 7.71 -1.18
C HIS A 215 11.59 8.31 -1.26
N ALA A 216 11.50 9.63 -1.30
CA ALA A 216 10.26 10.36 -1.52
C ALA A 216 10.51 11.45 -2.56
N ASN A 217 9.87 11.32 -3.73
CA ASN A 217 10.06 12.21 -4.86
C ASN A 217 8.69 12.70 -5.36
N SER A 218 8.60 13.98 -5.70
CA SER A 218 7.40 14.60 -6.29
C SER A 218 7.79 15.46 -7.48
N ARG A 219 6.94 15.51 -8.50
CA ARG A 219 7.18 16.34 -9.68
C ARG A 219 6.95 17.84 -9.42
N HIS A 220 6.01 18.17 -8.54
CA HIS A 220 5.53 19.53 -8.36
C HIS A 220 5.98 20.11 -7.02
N ALA A 221 5.58 19.49 -5.92
CA ALA A 221 5.92 19.95 -4.59
C ALA A 221 5.83 18.81 -3.56
N MET A 222 6.51 19.00 -2.43
CA MET A 222 6.36 18.20 -1.22
C MET A 222 5.98 19.14 -0.08
N SER A 223 4.94 18.79 0.67
CA SER A 223 4.43 19.57 1.80
C SER A 223 4.42 18.70 3.06
N LEU A 224 4.97 19.22 4.15
CA LEU A 224 4.97 18.59 5.47
C LEU A 224 4.39 19.58 6.48
N LEU A 225 3.55 19.11 7.39
CA LEU A 225 2.94 19.91 8.43
C LEU A 225 2.81 19.08 9.70
N ALA A 226 3.22 19.67 10.82
CA ALA A 226 2.91 19.20 12.16
C ALA A 226 2.19 20.35 12.90
N GLN A 227 0.99 20.08 13.42
CA GLN A 227 0.14 21.12 13.99
C GLN A 227 0.50 21.45 15.45
N GLU A 228 0.88 20.45 16.24
CA GLU A 228 1.02 20.59 17.69
C GLU A 228 2.47 20.42 18.17
N GLU A 229 3.09 19.27 17.89
CA GLU A 229 4.41 18.91 18.47
C GLU A 229 5.62 19.35 17.63
N GLY A 230 5.39 19.99 16.47
CA GLY A 230 6.45 20.49 15.59
C GLY A 230 7.15 19.41 14.76
N MET A 231 8.29 19.77 14.15
CA MET A 231 9.04 18.91 13.23
C MET A 231 10.48 18.70 13.71
N ARG A 232 10.99 17.47 13.57
CA ARG A 232 12.37 17.12 13.92
C ARG A 232 13.04 16.40 12.74
N LEU A 233 14.11 16.99 12.21
CA LEU A 233 14.94 16.42 11.15
C LEU A 233 16.33 16.13 11.71
N VAL A 234 16.75 14.87 11.70
CA VAL A 234 18.02 14.44 12.32
C VAL A 234 18.77 13.53 11.36
N SER A 235 20.06 13.78 11.19
CA SER A 235 21.01 12.81 10.66
C SER A 235 21.91 12.31 11.80
N GLY A 236 21.96 11.00 12.02
CA GLY A 236 22.70 10.43 13.16
C GLY A 236 24.22 10.32 12.96
N LYS A 237 24.68 10.21 11.71
CA LYS A 237 26.11 10.09 11.36
C LYS A 237 26.49 10.89 10.11
N GLY A 238 25.64 10.85 9.07
CA GLY A 238 25.89 11.55 7.81
C GLY A 238 25.55 13.04 7.87
N PRO A 239 25.80 13.81 6.79
CA PRO A 239 25.39 15.20 6.70
C PRO A 239 23.86 15.35 6.61
N LEU A 240 23.35 16.50 7.05
CA LEU A 240 21.99 16.96 6.76
C LEU A 240 22.09 18.12 5.76
N ASN A 241 21.70 17.87 4.50
CA ASN A 241 21.71 18.87 3.44
C ASN A 241 20.30 19.40 3.20
N LEU A 242 20.16 20.72 3.16
CA LEU A 242 18.93 21.43 2.80
C LEU A 242 19.27 22.40 1.67
N GLU A 243 18.71 22.18 0.48
CA GLU A 243 19.11 22.86 -0.74
C GLU A 243 17.89 23.31 -1.55
N SER A 244 17.99 24.50 -2.16
CA SER A 244 17.07 25.00 -3.19
C SER A 244 17.90 25.45 -4.39
N HIS A 245 17.76 24.77 -5.53
CA HIS A 245 18.70 24.92 -6.66
C HIS A 245 18.35 26.06 -7.61
N ALA A 246 17.05 26.35 -7.75
CA ALA A 246 16.55 27.32 -8.72
C ALA A 246 15.65 28.40 -8.09
N ASP A 247 15.47 28.36 -6.77
CA ASP A 247 14.59 29.28 -6.05
C ASP A 247 15.11 29.53 -4.62
N THR A 248 14.31 30.20 -3.81
CA THR A 248 14.66 30.66 -2.47
C THR A 248 14.66 29.51 -1.46
N LEU A 249 15.65 29.51 -0.56
CA LEU A 249 15.61 28.76 0.69
C LEU A 249 15.20 29.73 1.82
N SER A 250 14.05 29.49 2.47
CA SER A 250 13.50 30.35 3.52
C SER A 250 13.44 29.61 4.86
N LEU A 251 13.92 30.25 5.94
CA LEU A 251 13.84 29.75 7.31
C LEU A 251 13.28 30.89 8.18
N ILE A 252 12.07 30.69 8.73
CA ILE A 252 11.33 31.71 9.49
C ILE A 252 10.86 31.07 10.80
N ALA A 253 11.04 31.78 11.91
CA ALA A 253 10.48 31.42 13.21
C ALA A 253 9.83 32.66 13.85
N GLN A 254 8.73 32.46 14.59
CA GLN A 254 8.11 33.52 15.38
C GLN A 254 8.95 33.89 16.61
N LYS A 255 9.68 32.90 17.16
CA LYS A 255 10.61 33.05 18.27
C LYS A 255 12.05 33.02 17.73
N ASP A 256 12.98 32.53 18.53
CA ASP A 256 14.40 32.54 18.21
C ASP A 256 14.73 31.58 17.06
N VAL A 257 15.71 31.99 16.24
CA VAL A 257 16.42 31.13 15.30
C VAL A 257 17.84 30.92 15.82
N THR A 258 18.22 29.69 16.09
CA THR A 258 19.57 29.33 16.57
C THR A 258 20.34 28.57 15.49
N VAL A 259 21.55 29.04 15.19
CA VAL A 259 22.47 28.39 14.24
C VAL A 259 23.82 28.24 14.94
N GLN A 260 24.25 27.00 15.15
CA GLN A 260 25.42 26.70 15.97
C GLN A 260 26.25 25.59 15.35
N SER A 261 27.57 25.74 15.46
CA SER A 261 28.53 24.66 15.24
C SER A 261 29.27 24.45 16.55
N THR A 262 29.20 23.23 17.11
CA THR A 262 29.77 22.93 18.44
C THR A 262 31.26 22.64 18.41
N GLN A 263 31.76 22.11 17.29
CA GLN A 263 33.17 21.70 17.14
C GLN A 263 33.81 22.19 15.83
N GLY A 264 33.00 22.62 14.85
CA GLY A 264 33.47 23.09 13.55
C GLY A 264 33.30 24.60 13.36
N HIS A 265 33.24 25.05 12.10
CA HIS A 265 33.08 26.46 11.74
C HIS A 265 31.66 26.77 11.22
N LEU A 266 31.18 27.98 11.49
CA LEU A 266 30.00 28.54 10.82
C LEU A 266 30.46 29.36 9.61
N GLN A 267 29.98 29.01 8.42
CA GLN A 267 30.30 29.71 7.18
C GLN A 267 29.03 30.20 6.49
N ILE A 268 28.96 31.50 6.24
CA ILE A 268 27.87 32.15 5.50
C ILE A 268 28.50 32.91 4.33
N THR A 269 28.13 32.52 3.11
CA THR A 269 28.71 33.06 1.86
C THR A 269 27.59 33.36 0.88
N ALA A 270 27.66 34.50 0.21
CA ALA A 270 26.67 34.90 -0.79
C ALA A 270 27.32 35.70 -1.92
N LYS A 271 26.88 35.47 -3.15
CA LYS A 271 27.38 36.18 -4.34
C LYS A 271 26.90 37.63 -4.40
N GLN A 272 25.66 37.88 -3.99
CA GLN A 272 24.99 39.19 -4.08
C GLN A 272 25.01 39.96 -2.75
N GLY A 273 25.86 39.54 -1.82
CA GLY A 273 26.03 40.19 -0.53
C GLY A 273 25.28 39.52 0.63
N ILE A 274 25.62 39.96 1.84
CA ILE A 274 25.07 39.48 3.12
C ILE A 274 24.60 40.69 3.92
N THR A 275 23.43 40.60 4.55
CA THR A 275 22.92 41.62 5.48
C THR A 275 22.54 40.96 6.80
N LEU A 276 23.12 41.45 7.89
CA LEU A 276 22.74 41.10 9.26
C LEU A 276 22.13 42.35 9.89
N ALA A 277 20.88 42.32 10.31
CA ALA A 277 20.18 43.52 10.78
C ALA A 277 19.30 43.24 12.00
N SER A 278 19.20 44.21 12.92
CA SER A 278 18.31 44.18 14.09
C SER A 278 18.02 45.59 14.58
N GLY A 279 16.74 45.92 14.83
CA GLY A 279 16.34 47.20 15.44
C GLY A 279 16.84 48.46 14.70
N GLY A 280 17.10 48.37 13.40
CA GLY A 280 17.67 49.45 12.58
C GLY A 280 19.20 49.48 12.50
N ALA A 281 19.93 48.75 13.35
CA ALA A 281 21.37 48.52 13.20
C ALA A 281 21.64 47.39 12.20
N TYR A 282 22.74 47.47 11.44
CA TYR A 282 23.10 46.44 10.48
C TYR A 282 24.60 46.34 10.17
N ILE A 283 24.99 45.17 9.70
CA ILE A 283 26.23 44.88 8.99
C ILE A 283 25.86 44.44 7.58
N ARG A 284 26.44 45.10 6.56
CA ARG A 284 26.22 44.74 5.15
C ARG A 284 27.55 44.48 4.45
N LEU A 285 27.63 43.33 3.79
CA LEU A 285 28.71 42.94 2.89
C LEU A 285 28.17 43.02 1.47
N SER A 286 28.71 43.92 0.66
CA SER A 286 28.24 44.19 -0.70
C SER A 286 29.04 43.38 -1.75
N PRO A 287 28.49 43.15 -2.96
CA PRO A 287 29.16 42.37 -4.01
C PRO A 287 30.51 42.95 -4.48
N ASP A 288 30.71 44.25 -4.30
CA ASP A 288 31.95 44.98 -4.65
C ASP A 288 33.01 44.92 -3.54
N GLY A 289 32.76 44.18 -2.46
CA GLY A 289 33.65 44.05 -1.30
C GLY A 289 33.49 45.15 -0.25
N LYS A 290 32.53 46.09 -0.41
CA LYS A 290 32.25 47.12 0.60
C LYS A 290 31.65 46.49 1.86
N VAL A 291 32.23 46.84 3.02
CA VAL A 291 31.72 46.49 4.35
C VAL A 291 31.12 47.74 5.01
N GLU A 292 29.84 47.67 5.38
CA GLU A 292 29.13 48.73 6.09
C GLU A 292 28.72 48.24 7.49
N ILE A 293 29.04 49.01 8.53
CA ILE A 293 28.65 48.74 9.92
C ILE A 293 27.99 50.01 10.46
N HIS A 294 26.66 50.04 10.48
CA HIS A 294 25.89 51.23 10.84
C HIS A 294 24.87 50.94 11.94
N GLY A 295 24.62 51.93 12.79
CA GLY A 295 23.59 51.87 13.83
C GLY A 295 23.04 53.29 14.13
N PRO A 296 21.78 53.41 14.56
CA PRO A 296 21.15 54.70 14.86
C PRO A 296 21.60 55.32 16.19
N THR A 297 22.31 54.58 17.05
CA THR A 297 22.74 55.01 18.38
C THR A 297 24.26 54.86 18.57
N GLU A 298 24.73 54.13 19.59
CA GLU A 298 26.16 53.93 19.88
C GLU A 298 26.73 52.74 19.09
N LEU A 299 27.87 52.95 18.43
CA LEU A 299 28.73 51.86 17.95
C LEU A 299 29.88 51.63 18.95
N SER A 300 29.70 50.68 19.88
CA SER A 300 30.70 50.39 20.92
C SER A 300 31.76 49.41 20.42
N LEU A 301 33.00 49.87 20.24
CA LEU A 301 34.14 49.06 19.78
C LEU A 301 35.20 48.99 20.89
N LYS A 302 35.39 47.80 21.48
CA LYS A 302 36.35 47.58 22.58
C LYS A 302 37.40 46.55 22.16
N GLY A 303 38.69 46.88 22.28
CA GLY A 303 39.80 45.98 21.98
C GLY A 303 41.03 46.69 21.43
N GLN A 304 42.04 45.92 20.99
CA GLN A 304 43.19 46.45 20.27
C GLN A 304 42.88 46.51 18.78
N HIS A 305 42.84 47.70 18.21
CA HIS A 305 42.56 47.90 16.79
C HIS A 305 43.85 48.16 16.02
N ARG A 306 44.12 47.37 14.98
CA ARG A 306 45.20 47.62 13.99
C ARG A 306 44.59 47.66 12.60
N LEU A 307 44.47 48.84 12.04
CA LEU A 307 44.02 49.04 10.66
C LEU A 307 45.21 48.82 9.71
N ARG A 308 45.03 47.98 8.69
CA ARG A 308 46.02 47.67 7.64
C ARG A 308 45.47 48.05 6.27
N SER A 309 46.33 48.03 5.26
CA SER A 309 45.93 48.20 3.86
C SER A 309 44.86 47.17 3.45
N PRO A 310 43.98 47.50 2.48
CA PRO A 310 42.96 46.58 1.97
C PRO A 310 43.55 45.26 1.46
N THR A 311 42.78 44.17 1.59
CA THR A 311 43.11 42.83 1.08
C THR A 311 41.83 42.12 0.62
N SER A 312 41.95 40.99 -0.07
CA SER A 312 40.84 40.15 -0.51
C SER A 312 41.14 38.66 -0.28
N GLN A 313 40.09 37.86 -0.19
CA GLN A 313 40.13 36.40 -0.16
C GLN A 313 38.95 35.84 -0.94
N ASP A 314 39.18 34.82 -1.75
CA ASP A 314 38.13 34.15 -2.52
C ASP A 314 37.46 33.03 -1.71
N PHE A 315 36.13 32.96 -1.82
CA PHE A 315 35.29 31.90 -1.24
C PHE A 315 34.50 31.22 -2.37
N PRO A 316 34.96 30.07 -2.89
CA PRO A 316 34.26 29.40 -4.00
C PRO A 316 32.87 28.96 -3.54
N LEU A 317 31.85 29.33 -4.32
CA LEU A 317 30.47 28.89 -4.10
C LEU A 317 30.24 27.56 -4.84
N PRO A 318 29.42 26.65 -4.29
CA PRO A 318 29.09 25.39 -4.96
C PRO A 318 28.34 25.67 -6.27
N GLU A 319 28.66 24.91 -7.32
CA GLU A 319 27.87 24.89 -8.54
C GLU A 319 26.57 24.13 -8.30
N LEU A 320 25.44 24.84 -8.36
CA LEU A 320 24.12 24.22 -8.25
C LEU A 320 23.74 23.58 -9.59
N PRO A 321 23.13 22.38 -9.59
CA PRO A 321 22.63 21.76 -10.80
C PRO A 321 21.70 22.70 -11.57
N THR A 322 22.10 23.09 -12.77
CA THR A 322 21.20 23.73 -13.72
C THR A 322 20.36 22.64 -14.39
N SER A 323 19.09 22.92 -14.69
CA SER A 323 18.10 21.99 -15.24
C SER A 323 18.71 20.97 -16.21
N ILE A 324 18.40 19.68 -15.99
CA ILE A 324 18.92 18.51 -16.72
C ILE A 324 19.45 18.86 -18.10
N CYS A 325 20.78 18.80 -18.24
CA CYS A 325 21.49 18.92 -19.50
C CYS A 325 20.82 18.02 -20.56
N LYS A 326 20.05 18.63 -21.48
CA LYS A 326 19.34 17.91 -22.56
C LYS A 326 20.30 17.08 -23.41
N GLU A 327 21.54 17.53 -23.56
CA GLU A 327 22.60 16.77 -24.24
C GLU A 327 23.04 15.53 -23.44
N CYS A 328 23.07 15.61 -22.12
CA CYS A 328 23.41 14.52 -21.22
C CYS A 328 22.31 13.44 -21.22
N LEU A 329 21.04 13.87 -21.27
CA LEU A 329 19.89 12.99 -21.52
C LEU A 329 19.96 12.29 -22.88
N LYS A 330 20.30 13.02 -23.95
CA LYS A 330 20.50 12.45 -25.29
C LYS A 330 21.67 11.45 -25.33
N LYS A 331 22.79 11.76 -24.67
CA LYS A 331 23.93 10.84 -24.54
C LYS A 331 23.55 9.56 -23.78
N ALA A 332 22.80 9.69 -22.68
CA ALA A 332 22.32 8.54 -21.92
C ALA A 332 21.34 7.67 -22.72
N GLN A 333 20.43 8.27 -23.50
CA GLN A 333 19.55 7.53 -24.42
C GLN A 333 20.32 6.81 -25.53
N ALA A 334 21.35 7.45 -26.09
CA ALA A 334 22.21 6.81 -27.10
C ALA A 334 23.00 5.62 -26.54
N ILE A 335 23.43 5.69 -25.27
CA ILE A 335 24.12 4.58 -24.58
C ILE A 335 23.13 3.44 -24.26
N ALA A 336 21.91 3.76 -23.84
CA ALA A 336 20.88 2.76 -23.54
C ALA A 336 20.41 1.97 -24.78
N ALA A 337 20.44 2.58 -25.97
CA ALA A 337 20.12 1.90 -27.23
C ALA A 337 21.16 0.84 -27.66
N GLY A 338 22.31 0.76 -26.99
CA GLY A 338 23.35 -0.24 -27.25
C GLY A 338 23.11 -1.61 -26.58
N PHE A 339 22.11 -1.74 -25.70
CA PHE A 339 21.79 -2.99 -25.01
C PHE A 339 20.61 -3.71 -25.69
N VAL A 340 20.89 -4.36 -26.82
CA VAL A 340 20.01 -5.42 -27.33
C VAL A 340 20.45 -6.73 -26.66
N PRO A 341 19.64 -7.38 -25.82
CA PRO A 341 19.96 -8.71 -25.33
C PRO A 341 20.00 -9.66 -26.52
N ARG A 342 21.14 -10.33 -26.73
CA ARG A 342 21.21 -11.48 -27.63
C ARG A 342 20.33 -12.58 -27.04
N GLU A 343 19.33 -13.00 -27.81
CA GLU A 343 18.55 -14.22 -27.52
C GLU A 343 19.51 -15.41 -27.42
N ALA A 344 19.32 -16.21 -26.36
CA ALA A 344 19.87 -17.54 -26.20
C ALA A 344 18.76 -18.46 -25.69
#